data_AF-A0A2E8RB28-F1
#
_entry.id   AF-A0A2E8RB28-F1
#
_cell.length_a   1.000
_cell.length_b   1.000
_cell.length_c   1.000
_cell.angle_alpha   90.00
_cell.angle_beta   90.00
_cell.angle_gamma   90.00
#
_symmetry.space_group_name_H-M   'P 1'
#
loop_
_entity.id
_entity.type
_entity.pdbx_description
1 polymer ?
#
loop_
_entity_poly.entity_id
_entity_poly.type
_entity_poly.pdbx_seq_one_letter_code
_entity_poly.pdbx_strand_id
1 'polypeptide(L)'
;MKSALEYLGKSLTNSLSYSSDVLFEVGETKSMSSFELEMTSWVMAFYVFSEIELSLPILTKDNLTEDFLLKVSEFNNEQLMEVAQSVFDTVNEEVSQGVLIPRVRGHILRNVSLLNLKLQNHLDFVEKFRASPESENSVQDYFKNESEEFKEWMIRFLQDEDQKDLMNQLV
;
A
#
# COMPACT_ATOMS: atom_id res chain seq x y z
N MET A 1 18.79 14.28 -3.54
CA MET A 1 18.09 14.92 -2.41
C MET A 1 16.84 14.08 -2.21
N LYS A 2 16.64 13.43 -1.04
CA LYS A 2 15.49 12.53 -0.84
C LYS A 2 14.18 13.32 -0.99
N SER A 3 13.24 12.82 -1.78
CA SER A 3 11.96 13.48 -1.99
C SER A 3 11.18 13.57 -0.67
N ALA A 4 10.33 14.58 -0.50
CA ALA A 4 9.44 14.65 0.67
C ALA A 4 8.55 13.39 0.78
N LEU A 5 8.22 12.79 -0.37
CA LEU A 5 7.42 11.58 -0.48
C LEU A 5 8.13 10.34 0.11
N GLU A 6 9.44 10.20 -0.08
CA GLU A 6 10.22 9.14 0.58
C GLU A 6 10.17 9.24 2.11
N TYR A 7 10.24 10.46 2.65
CA TYR A 7 10.15 10.67 4.11
C TYR A 7 8.76 10.33 4.65
N LEU A 8 7.71 10.74 3.93
CA LEU A 8 6.33 10.41 4.29
C LEU A 8 6.08 8.90 4.21
N GLY A 9 6.53 8.24 3.14
CA GLY A 9 6.44 6.79 2.98
C GLY A 9 7.12 6.04 4.14
N LYS A 10 8.35 6.43 4.48
CA LYS A 10 9.06 5.84 5.63
C LYS A 10 8.32 6.09 6.95
N SER A 11 7.71 7.26 7.12
CA SER A 11 6.92 7.57 8.31
C SER A 11 5.69 6.66 8.42
N LEU A 12 5.02 6.35 7.30
CA LEU A 12 3.90 5.41 7.26
C LEU A 12 4.33 3.98 7.64
N THR A 13 5.46 3.50 7.11
CA THR A 13 6.03 2.18 7.48
C THR A 13 6.35 2.11 8.98
N ASN A 14 6.95 3.17 9.54
CA ASN A 14 7.26 3.24 10.97
C ASN A 14 5.98 3.26 11.83
N SER A 15 4.93 3.94 11.38
CA SER A 15 3.64 4.00 12.08
C SER A 15 2.93 2.65 12.12
N LEU A 16 3.02 1.80 11.09
CA LEU A 16 2.51 0.42 11.13
C LEU A 16 3.31 -0.46 12.09
N SER A 17 4.64 -0.29 12.13
CA SER A 17 5.48 -0.97 13.13
C SER A 17 5.06 -0.58 14.54
N TYR A 18 4.89 0.73 14.79
CA TYR A 18 4.42 1.24 16.07
C TYR A 18 3.02 0.73 16.45
N SER A 19 2.10 0.64 15.49
CA SER A 19 0.77 0.08 15.71
C SER A 19 0.84 -1.39 16.15
N SER A 20 1.79 -2.14 15.60
CA SER A 20 2.04 -3.52 16.04
C SER A 20 2.54 -3.59 17.49
N ASP A 21 3.44 -2.69 17.89
CA ASP A 21 3.92 -2.58 19.27
C ASP A 21 2.77 -2.23 20.23
N VAL A 22 1.93 -1.25 19.86
CA VAL A 22 0.73 -0.88 20.63
C VAL A 22 -0.19 -2.08 20.82
N LEU A 23 -0.35 -2.93 19.81
CA LEU A 23 -1.18 -4.13 19.88
C LEU A 23 -0.62 -5.18 20.86
N PHE A 24 0.71 -5.28 21.00
CA PHE A 24 1.33 -6.14 22.02
C PHE A 24 1.08 -5.64 23.44
N GLU A 25 1.01 -4.33 23.63
CA GLU A 25 0.73 -3.67 24.91
C GLU A 25 -0.77 -3.70 25.31
N VAL A 26 -1.66 -4.14 24.42
CA VAL A 26 -3.11 -4.23 24.71
C VAL A 26 -3.38 -5.26 25.80
N GLY A 27 -4.02 -4.81 26.88
CA GLY A 27 -4.33 -5.60 28.07
C GLY A 27 -3.29 -5.46 29.18
N GLU A 28 -2.18 -4.77 28.94
CA GLU A 28 -1.16 -4.44 29.94
C GLU A 28 -1.16 -2.93 30.24
N THR A 29 -0.73 -2.12 29.27
CA THR A 29 -0.57 -0.65 29.39
C THR A 29 -1.45 0.11 28.40
N LYS A 30 -2.00 -0.57 27.40
CA LYS A 30 -2.86 0.00 26.35
C LYS A 30 -4.21 -0.72 26.26
N SER A 31 -5.18 -0.04 25.66
CA SER A 31 -6.48 -0.61 25.31
C SER A 31 -6.59 -0.86 23.81
N MET A 32 -7.59 -1.64 23.38
CA MET A 32 -7.86 -1.82 21.95
C MET A 32 -8.12 -0.49 21.23
N SER A 33 -8.79 0.45 21.90
CA SER A 33 -9.01 1.80 21.36
C SER A 33 -7.71 2.57 21.10
N SER A 34 -6.62 2.24 21.80
CA SER A 34 -5.30 2.83 21.49
C SER A 34 -4.81 2.34 20.13
N PHE A 35 -4.95 1.05 19.84
CA PHE A 35 -4.60 0.48 18.53
C PHE A 35 -5.50 1.03 17.42
N GLU A 36 -6.81 1.07 17.63
CA GLU A 36 -7.77 1.64 16.68
C GLU A 36 -7.45 3.09 16.32
N LEU A 37 -7.03 3.88 17.31
CA LEU A 37 -6.62 5.27 17.11
C LEU A 37 -5.37 5.37 16.23
N GLU A 38 -4.35 4.53 16.47
CA GLU A 38 -3.15 4.49 15.64
C GLU A 38 -3.47 4.08 14.19
N MET A 39 -4.28 3.03 14.01
CA MET A 39 -4.69 2.58 12.68
C MET A 39 -5.51 3.65 11.95
N THR A 40 -6.40 4.35 12.65
CA THR A 40 -7.18 5.46 12.07
C THR A 40 -6.25 6.61 11.66
N SER A 41 -5.29 6.95 12.52
CA SER A 41 -4.29 7.99 12.23
C SER A 41 -3.43 7.61 11.03
N TRP A 42 -3.07 6.32 10.92
CA TRP A 42 -2.34 5.80 9.76
C TRP A 42 -3.15 5.93 8.47
N VAL A 43 -4.44 5.56 8.46
CA VAL A 43 -5.31 5.72 7.29
C VAL A 43 -5.40 7.17 6.84
N MET A 44 -5.57 8.11 7.78
CA MET A 44 -5.60 9.54 7.47
C MET A 44 -4.27 10.03 6.88
N ALA A 45 -3.15 9.59 7.46
CA ALA A 45 -1.83 9.92 6.95
C ALA A 45 -1.58 9.32 5.55
N PHE A 46 -2.05 8.09 5.31
CA PHE A 46 -1.95 7.44 4.01
C PHE A 46 -2.80 8.15 2.95
N TYR A 47 -4.00 8.60 3.30
CA TYR A 47 -4.83 9.40 2.40
C TYR A 47 -4.11 10.68 1.95
N VAL A 48 -3.50 11.42 2.89
CA VAL A 48 -2.70 12.61 2.57
C VAL A 48 -1.48 12.27 1.72
N PHE A 49 -0.80 11.16 2.01
CA PHE A 49 0.31 10.68 1.20
C PHE A 49 -0.13 10.39 -0.25
N SER A 50 -1.25 9.70 -0.43
CA SER A 50 -1.80 9.34 -1.74
C SER A 50 -2.20 10.58 -2.54
N GLU A 51 -2.83 11.59 -1.91
CA GLU A 51 -3.14 12.85 -2.59
C GLU A 51 -1.88 13.58 -3.07
N ILE A 52 -0.84 13.64 -2.24
CA ILE A 52 0.44 14.24 -2.61
C ILE A 52 1.08 13.45 -3.75
N GLU A 53 1.14 12.12 -3.65
CA GLU A 53 1.68 11.23 -4.66
C GLU A 53 1.02 11.45 -6.02
N LEU A 54 -0.31 11.41 -6.06
CA LEU A 54 -1.09 11.54 -7.30
C LEU A 54 -0.96 12.94 -7.93
N SER A 55 -0.66 13.97 -7.13
CA SER A 55 -0.41 15.33 -7.63
C SER A 55 0.96 15.52 -8.28
N LEU A 56 1.90 14.59 -8.09
CA LEU A 56 3.23 14.66 -8.68
C LEU A 56 3.24 14.12 -10.12
N PRO A 57 4.04 14.71 -11.01
CA PRO A 57 4.17 14.21 -12.37
C PRO A 57 4.81 12.82 -12.38
N ILE A 58 4.39 12.00 -13.34
CA ILE A 58 5.02 10.70 -13.58
C ILE A 58 6.31 10.91 -14.38
N LEU A 59 7.40 10.36 -13.88
CA LEU A 59 8.73 10.47 -14.46
C LEU A 59 9.02 9.22 -15.31
N THR A 60 8.39 9.10 -16.49
CA THR A 60 8.63 7.97 -17.39
C THR A 60 9.83 8.24 -18.30
N LYS A 61 10.76 7.28 -18.41
CA LYS A 61 11.74 7.23 -19.52
C LYS A 61 11.36 6.24 -20.63
N ASP A 62 10.36 5.39 -20.36
CA ASP A 62 9.94 4.28 -21.22
C ASP A 62 8.59 4.58 -21.91
N ASN A 63 8.21 3.76 -22.90
CA ASN A 63 6.99 3.92 -23.72
C ASN A 63 5.66 3.72 -22.96
N LEU A 64 5.68 3.60 -21.63
CA LEU A 64 4.45 3.49 -20.84
C LEU A 64 3.73 4.83 -20.78
N THR A 65 2.42 4.78 -20.96
CA THR A 65 1.58 5.96 -20.85
C THR A 65 1.47 6.40 -19.39
N GLU A 66 1.44 7.71 -19.18
CA GLU A 66 1.15 8.31 -17.88
C GLU A 66 -0.19 7.77 -17.32
N ASP A 67 -1.18 7.58 -18.18
CA ASP A 67 -2.49 7.02 -17.84
C ASP A 67 -2.39 5.60 -17.24
N PHE A 68 -1.58 4.71 -17.84
CA PHE A 68 -1.38 3.37 -17.30
C PHE A 68 -0.75 3.40 -15.90
N LEU A 69 0.26 4.24 -15.69
CA LEU A 69 0.95 4.34 -14.40
C LEU A 69 0.09 5.03 -13.34
N LEU A 70 -0.79 5.97 -13.72
CA LEU A 70 -1.83 6.48 -12.84
C LEU A 70 -2.77 5.36 -12.39
N LYS A 71 -3.23 4.51 -13.33
CA LYS A 71 -4.10 3.37 -13.02
C LYS A 71 -3.46 2.34 -12.10
N VAL A 72 -2.15 2.07 -12.27
CA VAL A 72 -1.40 1.21 -11.36
C VAL A 72 -1.34 1.81 -9.94
N SER A 73 -1.07 3.11 -9.82
CA SER A 73 -1.06 3.81 -8.52
C SER A 73 -2.43 3.78 -7.84
N GLU A 74 -3.52 4.03 -8.59
CA GLU A 74 -4.89 3.91 -8.09
C GLU A 74 -5.20 2.49 -7.60
N PHE A 75 -4.88 1.46 -8.40
CA PHE A 75 -5.07 0.06 -8.02
C PHE A 75 -4.31 -0.29 -6.73
N ASN A 76 -3.05 0.13 -6.60
CA ASN A 76 -2.25 -0.12 -5.40
C ASN A 76 -2.86 0.56 -4.17
N ASN A 77 -3.36 1.79 -4.32
CA ASN A 77 -4.03 2.52 -3.24
C ASN A 77 -5.33 1.82 -2.80
N GLU A 78 -6.14 1.32 -3.74
CA GLU A 78 -7.33 0.53 -3.44
C GLU A 78 -6.98 -0.75 -2.68
N GLN A 79 -5.99 -1.49 -3.16
CA GLN A 79 -5.51 -2.72 -2.52
C GLN A 79 -4.99 -2.50 -1.10
N LEU A 80 -4.31 -1.37 -0.85
CA LEU A 80 -3.90 -0.96 0.49
C LEU A 80 -5.08 -0.70 1.41
N MET A 81 -6.08 0.02 0.90
CA MET A 81 -7.29 0.35 1.66
C MET A 81 -8.15 -0.88 1.96
N GLU A 82 -8.23 -1.86 1.05
CA GLU A 82 -8.89 -3.14 1.31
C GLU A 82 -8.24 -3.91 2.47
N VAL A 83 -6.90 -3.96 2.52
CA VAL A 83 -6.21 -4.62 3.63
C VAL A 83 -6.36 -3.83 4.93
N ALA A 84 -6.30 -2.49 4.88
CA ALA A 84 -6.57 -1.65 6.05
C ALA A 84 -7.99 -1.86 6.60
N GLN A 85 -8.99 -1.98 5.72
CA GLN A 85 -10.35 -2.32 6.10
C GLN A 85 -10.42 -3.69 6.78
N SER A 86 -9.73 -4.70 6.25
CA SER A 86 -9.67 -6.03 6.86
C SER A 86 -9.07 -6.03 8.28
N VAL A 87 -8.14 -5.11 8.58
CA VAL A 87 -7.68 -4.88 9.97
C VAL A 87 -8.87 -4.46 10.84
N PHE A 88 -9.61 -3.41 10.46
CA PHE A 88 -10.76 -2.93 11.23
C PHE A 88 -11.89 -3.96 11.32
N ASP A 89 -12.16 -4.72 10.27
CA ASP A 89 -13.16 -5.78 10.27
C ASP A 89 -12.79 -6.84 11.32
N THR A 90 -11.53 -7.26 11.37
CA THR A 90 -11.05 -8.21 12.38
C THR A 90 -11.20 -7.64 13.79
N VAL A 91 -10.87 -6.35 14.00
CA VAL A 91 -11.06 -5.70 15.30
C VAL A 91 -12.55 -5.67 15.69
N ASN A 92 -13.42 -5.26 14.78
CA ASN A 92 -14.85 -5.12 15.04
C ASN A 92 -15.55 -6.47 15.25
N GLU A 93 -15.21 -7.48 14.47
CA GLU A 93 -15.86 -8.80 14.55
C GLU A 93 -15.34 -9.62 15.73
N GLU A 94 -14.04 -9.59 15.99
CA GLU A 94 -13.39 -10.49 16.94
C GLU A 94 -13.09 -9.85 18.31
N VAL A 95 -13.05 -8.52 18.42
CA VAL A 95 -12.69 -7.80 19.66
C VAL A 95 -13.87 -6.99 20.25
N SER A 96 -14.94 -6.70 19.49
CA SER A 96 -16.08 -5.90 19.98
C SER A 96 -16.78 -6.46 21.22
N GLN A 97 -16.62 -7.75 21.52
CA GLN A 97 -17.16 -8.43 22.70
C GLN A 97 -16.22 -8.36 23.93
N GLY A 98 -15.08 -7.67 23.84
CA GLY A 98 -14.39 -7.12 25.01
C GLY A 98 -13.08 -7.78 25.45
N VAL A 99 -12.56 -8.81 24.75
CA VAL A 99 -11.26 -9.41 25.10
C VAL A 99 -10.43 -9.73 23.87
N LEU A 100 -9.26 -9.08 23.76
CA LEU A 100 -8.23 -9.45 22.79
C LEU A 100 -7.54 -10.75 23.25
N ILE A 101 -7.97 -11.89 22.72
CA ILE A 101 -7.28 -13.16 22.94
C ILE A 101 -6.08 -13.31 22.00
N PRO A 102 -5.05 -14.12 22.35
CA PRO A 102 -3.84 -14.26 21.55
C PRO A 102 -4.07 -14.62 20.07
N ARG A 103 -5.11 -15.43 19.78
CA ARG A 103 -5.47 -15.80 18.41
C ARG A 103 -5.89 -14.59 17.57
N VAL A 104 -6.77 -13.76 18.13
CA VAL A 104 -7.28 -12.54 17.49
C VAL A 104 -6.13 -11.55 17.29
N ARG A 105 -5.26 -11.40 18.29
CA ARG A 105 -4.02 -10.61 18.16
C ARG A 105 -3.18 -11.10 16.98
N GLY A 106 -3.00 -12.41 16.83
CA GLY A 106 -2.27 -13.00 15.71
C GLY A 106 -2.91 -12.69 14.35
N HIS A 107 -4.23 -12.70 14.23
CA HIS A 107 -4.94 -12.31 13.01
C HIS A 107 -4.72 -10.84 12.68
N ILE A 108 -4.89 -9.94 13.66
CA ILE A 108 -4.67 -8.50 13.47
C ILE A 108 -3.22 -8.24 13.05
N LEU A 109 -2.22 -8.84 13.71
CA LEU A 109 -0.81 -8.71 13.36
C LEU A 109 -0.51 -9.18 11.94
N ARG A 110 -1.14 -10.28 11.50
CA ARG A 110 -1.00 -10.78 10.13
C ARG A 110 -1.51 -9.73 9.13
N ASN A 111 -2.67 -9.13 9.39
CA ASN A 111 -3.25 -8.13 8.50
C ASN A 111 -2.42 -6.85 8.49
N VAL A 112 -1.93 -6.38 9.63
CA VAL A 112 -1.00 -5.23 9.71
C VAL A 112 0.33 -5.52 8.98
N SER A 113 0.84 -6.74 9.07
CA SER A 113 2.06 -7.15 8.35
C SER A 113 1.82 -7.18 6.83
N LEU A 114 0.67 -7.69 6.39
CA LEU A 114 0.27 -7.67 4.99
C LEU A 114 0.10 -6.23 4.47
N LEU A 115 -0.50 -5.34 5.27
CA LEU A 115 -0.63 -3.93 4.96
C LEU A 115 0.73 -3.27 4.77
N ASN A 116 1.68 -3.56 5.67
CA ASN A 116 3.03 -3.04 5.59
C ASN A 116 3.78 -3.55 4.35
N LEU A 117 3.61 -4.82 3.98
CA LEU A 117 4.17 -5.37 2.76
C LEU A 117 3.61 -4.69 1.50
N LYS A 118 2.28 -4.55 1.40
CA LYS A 118 1.64 -3.84 0.28
C LYS A 118 2.10 -2.38 0.23
N LEU A 119 2.30 -1.73 1.39
CA LEU A 119 2.78 -0.35 1.45
C LEU A 119 4.21 -0.27 0.89
N GLN A 120 5.10 -1.17 1.29
CA GLN A 120 6.46 -1.19 0.77
C GLN A 120 6.50 -1.37 -0.75
N ASN A 121 5.70 -2.28 -1.30
CA ASN A 121 5.59 -2.46 -2.75
C ASN A 121 5.10 -1.19 -3.46
N HIS A 122 4.14 -0.49 -2.86
CA HIS A 122 3.66 0.79 -3.39
C HIS A 122 4.72 1.90 -3.29
N LEU A 123 5.47 1.96 -2.19
CA LEU A 123 6.57 2.91 -2.05
C LEU A 123 7.68 2.67 -3.07
N ASP A 124 7.97 1.41 -3.40
CA ASP A 124 8.92 1.04 -4.46
C ASP A 124 8.42 1.50 -5.84
N PHE A 125 7.12 1.41 -6.10
CA PHE A 125 6.50 1.98 -7.32
C PHE A 125 6.69 3.50 -7.35
N VAL A 126 6.31 4.17 -6.28
CA VAL A 126 6.42 5.63 -6.16
C VAL A 126 7.85 6.11 -6.33
N GLU A 127 8.82 5.42 -5.75
CA GLU A 127 10.24 5.75 -5.88
C GLU A 127 10.70 5.69 -7.34
N LYS A 128 10.31 4.63 -8.05
CA LYS A 128 10.67 4.39 -9.46
C LYS A 128 10.00 5.35 -10.43
N PHE A 129 8.72 5.67 -10.22
CA PHE A 129 7.90 6.35 -11.23
C PHE A 129 7.57 7.80 -10.90
N ARG A 130 7.79 8.27 -9.67
CA ARG A 130 7.41 9.65 -9.26
C ARG A 130 8.52 10.40 -8.53
N ALA A 131 9.35 9.72 -7.73
CA ALA A 131 10.34 10.39 -6.89
C ALA A 131 11.73 10.55 -7.53
N SER A 132 12.15 9.65 -8.43
CA SER A 132 13.52 9.65 -8.97
C SER A 132 13.58 9.52 -10.50
N PRO A 133 14.06 10.55 -11.23
CA PRO A 133 14.37 10.43 -12.65
C PRO A 133 15.66 9.63 -12.95
N GLU A 134 16.35 9.10 -11.93
CA GLU A 134 17.62 8.39 -12.05
C GLU A 134 17.52 6.87 -11.85
N SER A 135 16.33 6.31 -11.64
CA SER A 135 16.19 4.85 -11.48
C SER A 135 16.56 4.13 -12.79
N GLU A 136 17.67 3.38 -12.78
CA GLU A 136 18.19 2.58 -13.90
C GLU A 136 17.45 1.24 -14.09
N ASN A 137 16.52 0.91 -13.18
CA ASN A 137 15.83 -0.38 -13.22
C ASN A 137 14.73 -0.36 -14.28
N SER A 138 14.77 -1.35 -15.18
CA SER A 138 13.77 -1.47 -16.24
C SER A 138 12.39 -1.71 -15.62
N VAL A 139 11.36 -1.06 -16.19
CA VAL A 139 9.98 -1.21 -15.72
C VAL A 139 9.51 -2.68 -15.80
N GLN A 140 10.04 -3.43 -16.76
CA GLN A 140 9.79 -4.86 -16.89
C GLN A 140 10.21 -5.65 -15.65
N ASP A 141 11.27 -5.24 -14.95
CA ASP A 141 11.73 -5.94 -13.75
C ASP A 141 10.88 -5.65 -12.51
N TYR A 142 10.16 -4.51 -12.49
CA TYR A 142 9.12 -4.26 -11.50
C TYR A 142 7.94 -5.23 -11.73
N PHE A 143 7.35 -5.21 -12.92
CA PHE A 143 6.13 -5.98 -13.21
C PHE A 143 6.32 -7.51 -13.27
N LYS A 144 7.53 -8.02 -13.57
CA LYS A 144 7.81 -9.47 -13.55
C LYS A 144 7.58 -10.13 -12.20
N ASN A 145 7.83 -9.40 -11.11
CA ASN A 145 7.77 -9.93 -9.75
C ASN A 145 6.47 -9.55 -9.02
N GLU A 146 5.53 -8.92 -9.71
CA GLU A 146 4.27 -8.52 -9.12
C GLU A 146 3.34 -9.71 -8.84
N SER A 147 2.39 -9.46 -7.94
CA SER A 147 1.42 -10.47 -7.48
C SER A 147 0.54 -11.01 -8.62
N GLU A 148 0.00 -12.23 -8.45
CA GLU A 148 -0.98 -12.79 -9.41
C GLU A 148 -2.26 -11.93 -9.48
N GLU A 149 -2.68 -11.33 -8.36
CA GLU A 149 -3.79 -10.36 -8.32
C GLU A 149 -3.54 -9.18 -9.26
N PHE A 150 -2.32 -8.63 -9.21
CA PHE A 150 -1.91 -7.54 -10.10
C PHE A 150 -1.85 -7.99 -11.57
N LYS A 151 -1.34 -9.19 -11.85
CA LYS A 151 -1.31 -9.74 -13.22
C LYS A 151 -2.71 -9.97 -13.77
N GLU A 152 -3.64 -10.49 -12.97
CA GLU A 152 -5.03 -10.65 -13.36
C GLU A 152 -5.70 -9.30 -13.64
N TRP A 153 -5.47 -8.31 -12.77
CA TRP A 153 -5.95 -6.94 -12.98
C TRP A 153 -5.37 -6.35 -14.27
N MET A 154 -4.07 -6.48 -14.50
CA MET A 154 -3.42 -6.04 -15.73
C MET A 154 -4.03 -6.68 -16.97
N ILE A 155 -4.26 -8.00 -16.95
CA ILE A 155 -4.87 -8.72 -18.08
C ILE A 155 -6.27 -8.16 -18.36
N ARG A 156 -7.08 -7.92 -17.33
CA ARG A 156 -8.43 -7.33 -17.49
C ARG A 156 -8.36 -5.89 -18.02
N PHE A 157 -7.44 -5.08 -17.50
CA PHE A 157 -7.23 -3.69 -17.93
C PHE A 157 -6.76 -3.61 -19.40
N LEU A 158 -5.83 -4.48 -19.79
CA LEU A 158 -5.26 -4.50 -21.14
C LEU A 158 -6.14 -5.19 -22.20
N GLN A 159 -7.15 -5.96 -21.77
CA GLN A 159 -8.17 -6.54 -22.65
C GLN A 159 -9.22 -5.52 -23.10
N ASP A 160 -9.26 -4.33 -22.49
CA ASP A 160 -10.07 -3.22 -22.95
C ASP A 160 -9.53 -2.70 -24.30
N GLU A 161 -10.42 -2.43 -25.27
CA GLU A 161 -10.03 -2.28 -26.69
C GLU A 161 -9.07 -1.12 -26.95
N ASP A 162 -9.04 -0.13 -26.05
CA ASP A 162 -8.20 1.07 -26.13
C ASP A 162 -6.76 0.87 -25.62
N GLN A 163 -6.41 -0.31 -25.06
CA GLN A 163 -5.14 -0.55 -24.36
C GLN A 163 -4.28 -1.66 -25.00
N LYS A 164 -4.67 -2.21 -26.15
CA LYS A 164 -3.95 -3.30 -26.86
C LYS A 164 -2.50 -2.95 -27.24
N ASP A 165 -2.20 -1.68 -27.50
CA ASP A 165 -0.83 -1.23 -27.82
C ASP A 165 0.12 -1.31 -26.63
N LEU A 166 -0.39 -1.24 -25.39
CA LEU A 166 0.39 -1.41 -24.15
C LEU A 166 0.72 -2.89 -23.88
N MET A 167 -0.16 -3.84 -24.26
CA MET A 167 0.14 -5.27 -24.14
C MET A 167 1.43 -5.66 -24.87
N ASN A 168 1.61 -5.16 -26.10
CA ASN A 168 2.76 -5.51 -26.93
C ASN A 168 4.09 -4.92 -26.43
N GLN A 169 4.04 -4.02 -25.43
CA GLN A 169 5.22 -3.37 -24.84
C GLN A 169 5.60 -3.96 -23.47
N LEU A 170 4.65 -4.62 -22.81
CA LEU A 170 4.81 -5.23 -21.49
C LEU A 170 5.16 -6.73 -21.55
N VAL A 171 4.94 -7.39 -22.71
CA VAL A 171 5.32 -8.80 -23.01
C VAL A 171 6.63 -8.84 -23.79
#